data_AF-A0A8W7NZQ1-F1
#
_entry.id   AF-A0A8W7NZQ1-F1
#
_cell.length_a   1.000
_cell.length_b   1.000
_cell.length_c   1.000
_cell.angle_alpha   90.00
_cell.angle_beta   90.00
_cell.angle_gamma   90.00
#
_symmetry.space_group_name_H-M   'P 1'
#
loop_
_entity.id
_entity.type
_entity.pdbx_description
1 polymer ?
#
loop_
_entity_poly.entity_id
_entity_poly.type
_entity_poly.pdbx_seq_one_letter_code
_entity_poly.pdbx_strand_id
1 'polypeptide(L)'
;MIASAQARERQLSSNSKAKERIQELQEFVARFSANKSKARQATSRLKQVDKLKSEMVDVKPSSRQSPFIRFETDDRFKLHRQAVEVESLNKAYDSKVLFKDMSFILEAGARLAVIGPNGAGKTSLVKLLAGAFEARLAEGLTADYGNIKWAEKAQIGYFAQDHEAEFDSDMTLTEWMRQWGQEGDDEQVIRGTLGRLLFGGDEVTKPVRVLSGGEKGRMLDGKLLLQKPNVMIMDEPTNHMDMESIEALNMALEKYKGTLIFVSHDRHFVSSLATHVLELDGKGGYDYDTGNYEDYLGQQRPGVSRNSGSGSCLWHRGRPARASALRTGAGALYCSATLCCAAMMTADDAPVLT
;
A
#
# COMPACT_ATOMS: atom_id res chain seq x y z
N MET A 1 -11.31 13.89 8.76
CA MET A 1 -11.21 13.17 10.05
C MET A 1 -10.31 13.84 11.09
N ILE A 2 -9.43 14.78 10.72
CA ILE A 2 -8.78 15.68 11.71
C ILE A 2 -9.83 16.45 12.53
N ALA A 3 -10.97 16.81 11.92
CA ALA A 3 -12.06 17.51 12.59
C ALA A 3 -12.76 16.69 13.71
N SER A 4 -12.91 15.37 13.57
CA SER A 4 -13.54 14.52 14.60
C SER A 4 -12.58 14.24 15.75
N ALA A 5 -11.30 13.99 15.45
CA ALA A 5 -10.25 13.88 16.47
C ALA A 5 -10.07 15.18 17.26
N GLN A 6 -10.00 16.34 16.57
CA GLN A 6 -9.90 17.66 17.22
C GLN A 6 -11.16 18.02 18.00
N ALA A 7 -12.36 17.69 17.51
CA ALA A 7 -13.61 17.92 18.25
C ALA A 7 -13.65 17.10 19.55
N ARG A 8 -13.16 15.85 19.50
CA ARG A 8 -13.06 14.95 20.65
C ARG A 8 -12.01 15.43 21.66
N GLU A 9 -10.85 15.86 21.19
CA GLU A 9 -9.80 16.43 22.03
C GLU A 9 -10.28 17.72 22.73
N ARG A 10 -11.01 18.58 22.01
CA ARG A 10 -11.68 19.75 22.60
C ARG A 10 -12.67 19.35 23.69
N GLN A 11 -13.52 18.34 23.44
CA GLN A 11 -14.48 17.84 24.44
C GLN A 11 -13.82 17.20 25.65
N LEU A 12 -12.73 16.45 25.47
CA LEU A 12 -11.95 15.87 26.57
C LEU A 12 -11.29 16.95 27.42
N SER A 13 -10.71 17.97 26.76
CA SER A 13 -10.10 19.13 27.44
C SER A 13 -11.12 20.01 28.16
N SER A 14 -12.35 20.13 27.66
CA SER A 14 -13.43 20.84 28.36
C SER A 14 -13.93 20.03 29.55
N ASN A 15 -14.01 18.70 29.42
CA ASN A 15 -14.41 17.81 30.51
C ASN A 15 -13.37 17.74 31.63
N SER A 16 -12.06 17.77 31.33
CA SER A 16 -11.01 17.82 32.35
C SER A 16 -11.06 19.12 33.17
N LYS A 17 -11.18 20.27 32.49
CA LYS A 17 -11.33 21.59 33.14
C LYS A 17 -12.60 21.67 33.99
N ALA A 18 -13.70 21.08 33.53
CA ALA A 18 -14.94 21.00 34.32
C ALA A 18 -14.77 20.16 35.59
N LYS A 19 -14.04 19.03 35.52
CA LYS A 19 -13.73 18.19 36.69
C LYS A 19 -12.87 18.90 37.73
N GLU A 20 -11.81 19.58 37.31
CA GLU A 20 -10.96 20.39 38.20
C GLU A 20 -11.79 21.44 38.93
N ARG A 21 -12.65 22.15 38.20
CA ARG A 21 -13.51 23.19 38.78
C ARG A 21 -14.57 22.63 39.73
N ILE A 22 -15.10 21.44 39.45
CA ILE A 22 -16.01 20.74 40.36
C ILE A 22 -15.28 20.38 41.66
N GLN A 23 -14.04 19.90 41.59
CA GLN A 23 -13.23 19.55 42.76
C GLN A 23 -12.96 20.77 43.64
N GLU A 24 -12.54 21.89 43.05
CA GLU A 24 -12.31 23.14 43.79
C GLU A 24 -13.59 23.63 44.51
N LEU A 25 -14.73 23.57 43.82
CA LEU A 25 -16.02 23.98 44.38
C LEU A 25 -16.48 23.03 45.50
N GLN A 26 -16.25 21.73 45.36
CA GLN A 26 -16.56 20.74 46.39
C GLN A 26 -15.66 20.90 47.62
N GLU A 27 -14.37 21.17 47.44
CA GLU A 27 -13.44 21.45 48.55
C GLU A 27 -13.81 22.73 49.29
N PHE A 28 -14.22 23.78 48.58
CA PHE A 28 -14.72 25.01 49.19
C PHE A 28 -15.98 24.76 50.02
N VAL A 29 -16.93 23.99 49.48
CA VAL A 29 -18.14 23.60 50.20
C VAL A 29 -17.79 22.78 51.44
N ALA A 30 -16.87 21.82 51.34
CA ALA A 30 -16.44 20.99 52.46
C ALA A 30 -15.77 21.83 53.57
N ARG A 31 -14.94 22.81 53.20
CA ARG A 31 -14.24 23.69 54.14
C ARG A 31 -15.14 24.70 54.84
N PHE A 32 -16.23 25.15 54.21
CA PHE A 32 -17.06 26.25 54.71
C PHE A 32 -18.52 25.87 55.04
N SER A 33 -18.88 24.59 54.94
CA SER A 33 -20.23 24.07 55.25
C SER A 33 -20.65 24.29 56.70
N ALA A 34 -19.70 24.24 57.65
CA ALA A 34 -19.96 24.40 59.08
C ALA A 34 -20.00 25.86 59.57
N ASN A 35 -19.64 26.84 58.74
CA ASN A 35 -19.55 28.25 59.15
C ASN A 35 -20.86 29.02 58.84
N LYS A 36 -21.56 29.46 59.89
CA LYS A 36 -22.88 30.12 59.83
C LYS A 36 -22.91 31.37 58.93
N SER A 37 -21.79 32.07 58.79
CA SER A 37 -21.68 33.28 57.94
C SER A 37 -21.57 32.99 56.44
N LYS A 38 -21.03 31.82 56.06
CA LYS A 38 -20.76 31.44 54.66
C LYS A 38 -21.71 30.38 54.10
N ALA A 39 -22.69 29.94 54.90
CA ALA A 39 -23.66 28.92 54.53
C ALA A 39 -24.38 29.22 53.20
N ARG A 40 -24.82 30.47 52.98
CA ARG A 40 -25.49 30.88 51.72
C ARG A 40 -24.58 30.74 50.50
N GLN A 41 -23.29 31.04 50.66
CA GLN A 41 -22.30 30.95 49.57
C GLN A 41 -22.00 29.49 49.24
N ALA A 42 -21.89 28.62 50.26
CA ALA A 42 -21.72 27.18 50.08
C ALA A 42 -22.91 26.56 49.32
N THR A 43 -24.15 26.90 49.65
CA THR A 43 -25.35 26.38 48.95
C THR A 43 -25.39 26.82 47.47
N SER A 44 -24.95 28.05 47.16
CA SER A 44 -24.87 28.53 45.77
C SER A 44 -23.81 27.79 44.95
N ARG A 45 -22.62 27.53 45.53
CA ARG A 45 -21.57 26.74 44.88
C ARG A 45 -21.97 25.28 44.69
N LEU A 46 -22.75 24.71 45.62
CA LEU A 46 -23.29 23.35 45.51
C LEU A 46 -24.21 23.21 44.28
N LYS A 47 -25.11 24.18 44.07
CA LYS A 47 -25.92 24.26 42.85
C LYS A 47 -25.10 24.44 41.57
N GLN A 48 -23.96 25.15 41.64
CA GLN A 48 -23.04 25.27 40.50
C GLN A 48 -22.34 23.94 40.19
N VAL A 49 -21.98 23.16 41.21
CA VAL A 49 -21.45 21.80 41.03
C VAL A 49 -22.47 20.90 40.34
N ASP A 50 -23.73 20.93 40.78
CA ASP A 50 -24.79 20.11 40.20
C ASP A 50 -25.07 20.50 38.74
N LYS A 51 -25.08 21.81 38.44
CA LYS A 51 -25.22 22.31 37.06
C LYS A 51 -24.06 21.87 36.17
N LEU A 52 -22.82 22.04 36.63
CA LEU A 52 -21.63 21.62 35.89
C LEU A 52 -21.61 20.10 35.66
N LYS A 53 -22.02 19.30 36.66
CA LYS A 53 -22.17 17.85 36.51
C LYS A 53 -23.24 17.46 35.48
N SER A 54 -24.33 18.23 35.38
CA SER A 54 -25.40 17.98 34.39
C SER A 54 -25.02 18.36 32.96
N GLU A 55 -24.10 19.31 32.79
CA GLU A 55 -23.56 19.76 31.50
C GLU A 55 -22.41 18.87 31.00
N MET A 56 -21.83 18.04 31.88
CA MET A 56 -20.85 17.03 31.49
C MET A 56 -21.54 15.97 30.63
N VAL A 57 -21.23 15.99 29.33
CA VAL A 57 -21.59 14.91 28.41
C VAL A 57 -20.83 13.67 28.86
N ASP A 58 -21.55 12.61 29.23
CA ASP A 58 -20.97 11.29 29.45
C ASP A 58 -20.49 10.76 28.09
N VAL A 59 -19.24 11.09 27.76
CA VAL A 59 -18.53 10.50 26.63
C VAL A 59 -18.29 9.05 27.02
N LYS A 60 -19.30 8.21 26.80
CA LYS A 60 -19.16 6.76 26.90
C LYS A 60 -17.89 6.43 26.11
N PRO A 61 -16.84 5.88 26.75
CA PRO A 61 -15.63 5.51 26.05
C PRO A 61 -16.06 4.65 24.87
N SER A 62 -15.63 5.04 23.66
CA SER A 62 -15.76 4.16 22.51
C SER A 62 -15.23 2.79 22.93
N SER A 63 -16.11 1.78 23.00
CA SER A 63 -15.73 0.40 23.26
C SER A 63 -14.99 -0.23 22.08
N ARG A 64 -14.80 0.54 20.99
CA ARG A 64 -14.17 0.10 19.76
C ARG A 64 -12.66 0.03 19.98
N GLN A 65 -12.15 -1.19 19.86
CA GLN A 65 -10.73 -1.49 19.89
C GLN A 65 -10.20 -1.40 18.47
N SER A 66 -8.97 -0.92 18.30
CA SER A 66 -8.28 -0.86 17.01
C SER A 66 -7.11 -1.85 17.05
N PRO A 67 -6.89 -2.64 15.99
CA PRO A 67 -5.78 -3.58 15.95
C PRO A 67 -4.44 -2.83 15.97
N PHE A 68 -3.45 -3.41 16.63
CA PHE A 68 -2.10 -2.86 16.68
C PHE A 68 -1.23 -3.49 15.58
N ILE A 69 -1.14 -2.81 14.43
CA ILE A 69 -0.37 -3.28 13.28
C ILE A 69 0.95 -2.52 13.22
N ARG A 70 2.06 -3.26 13.12
CA ARG A 70 3.40 -2.68 12.91
C ARG A 70 4.25 -3.62 12.07
N PHE A 71 4.36 -3.31 10.78
CA PHE A 71 5.20 -4.06 9.86
C PHE A 71 6.68 -3.82 10.17
N GLU A 72 7.39 -4.91 10.38
CA GLU A 72 8.83 -4.94 10.55
C GLU A 72 9.47 -5.50 9.27
N THR A 73 10.66 -5.02 8.95
CA THR A 73 11.48 -5.52 7.85
C THR A 73 12.78 -6.07 8.43
N ASP A 74 13.28 -7.16 7.85
CA ASP A 74 14.61 -7.65 8.20
C ASP A 74 15.69 -6.85 7.45
N ASP A 75 16.55 -6.16 8.21
CA ASP A 75 17.64 -5.35 7.65
C ASP A 75 18.65 -6.19 6.84
N ARG A 76 18.75 -7.51 7.08
CA ARG A 76 19.62 -8.42 6.31
C ARG A 76 19.24 -8.49 4.82
N PHE A 77 17.95 -8.34 4.54
CA PHE A 77 17.37 -8.40 3.19
C PHE A 77 17.02 -7.02 2.65
N LYS A 78 17.53 -5.93 3.25
CA LYS A 78 17.22 -4.57 2.80
C LYS A 78 17.60 -4.36 1.33
N LEU A 79 16.65 -3.78 0.58
CA LEU A 79 16.85 -3.37 -0.82
C LEU A 79 17.51 -1.99 -0.88
N HIS A 80 18.41 -1.77 -1.84
CA HIS A 80 19.25 -0.55 -1.90
C HIS A 80 19.02 0.33 -3.13
N ARG A 81 18.76 -0.25 -4.31
CA ARG A 81 18.64 0.51 -5.57
C ARG A 81 17.24 0.38 -6.15
N GLN A 82 16.96 -0.78 -6.75
CA GLN A 82 15.67 -1.08 -7.37
C GLN A 82 15.02 -2.28 -6.68
N ALA A 83 13.70 -2.27 -6.62
CA ALA A 83 12.89 -3.37 -6.12
C ALA A 83 12.43 -4.27 -7.26
N VAL A 84 11.87 -3.69 -8.33
CA VAL A 84 11.39 -4.41 -9.51
C VAL A 84 11.65 -3.63 -10.78
N GLU A 85 11.96 -4.36 -11.84
CA GLU A 85 12.11 -3.87 -13.20
C GLU A 85 11.09 -4.61 -14.07
N VAL A 86 10.25 -3.85 -14.76
CA VAL A 86 9.24 -4.36 -15.69
C VAL A 86 9.60 -3.86 -17.08
N GLU A 87 9.71 -4.77 -18.04
CA GLU A 87 10.12 -4.48 -19.41
C GLU A 87 9.11 -5.02 -20.41
N SER A 88 8.57 -4.13 -21.25
CA SER A 88 7.65 -4.43 -22.36
C SER A 88 6.55 -5.42 -21.98
N LEU A 89 5.95 -5.24 -20.81
CA LEU A 89 4.92 -6.12 -20.29
C LEU A 89 3.61 -5.94 -21.06
N ASN A 90 3.06 -7.04 -21.55
CA ASN A 90 1.80 -7.07 -22.29
C ASN A 90 0.84 -8.07 -21.64
N LYS A 91 -0.42 -7.66 -21.50
CA LYS A 91 -1.49 -8.55 -21.12
C LYS A 91 -2.81 -8.21 -21.81
N ALA A 92 -3.46 -9.22 -22.35
CA ALA A 92 -4.82 -9.20 -22.85
C ALA A 92 -5.64 -10.39 -22.30
N TYR A 93 -6.95 -10.18 -22.18
CA TYR A 93 -7.93 -11.24 -22.00
C TYR A 93 -8.82 -11.28 -23.23
N ASP A 94 -8.81 -12.40 -23.93
CA ASP A 94 -9.54 -12.59 -25.19
C ASP A 94 -9.25 -11.44 -26.17
N SER A 95 -10.23 -10.56 -26.41
CA SER A 95 -10.13 -9.40 -27.29
C SER A 95 -9.78 -8.09 -26.56
N LYS A 96 -9.72 -8.09 -25.23
CA LYS A 96 -9.48 -6.89 -24.42
C LYS A 96 -8.03 -6.81 -23.97
N VAL A 97 -7.29 -5.85 -24.55
CA VAL A 97 -5.95 -5.48 -24.08
C VAL A 97 -6.07 -4.73 -22.75
N LEU A 98 -5.38 -5.21 -21.71
CA LEU A 98 -5.31 -4.55 -20.41
C LEU A 98 -4.21 -3.49 -20.40
N PHE A 99 -3.01 -3.88 -20.83
CA PHE A 99 -1.88 -2.98 -21.01
C PHE A 99 -0.92 -3.54 -22.07
N LYS A 100 -0.29 -2.63 -22.80
CA LYS A 100 0.63 -2.91 -23.89
C LYS A 100 1.97 -2.21 -23.66
N ASP A 101 3.06 -2.94 -23.88
CA ASP A 101 4.44 -2.42 -23.82
C ASP A 101 4.76 -1.66 -22.50
N MET A 102 4.25 -2.17 -21.38
CA MET A 102 4.44 -1.54 -20.09
C MET A 102 5.86 -1.73 -19.57
N SER A 103 6.56 -0.61 -19.37
CA SER A 103 7.92 -0.59 -18.83
C SER A 103 8.05 0.45 -17.73
N PHE A 104 8.58 0.05 -16.58
CA PHE A 104 8.93 0.92 -15.47
C PHE A 104 9.95 0.26 -14.54
N ILE A 105 10.68 1.07 -13.78
CA ILE A 105 11.58 0.61 -12.72
C ILE A 105 11.09 1.22 -11.42
N LEU A 106 10.84 0.38 -10.42
CA LEU A 106 10.45 0.83 -9.10
C LEU A 106 11.65 0.79 -8.14
N GLU A 107 11.94 1.93 -7.52
CA GLU A 107 13.04 2.07 -6.57
C GLU A 107 12.78 1.34 -5.24
N ALA A 108 13.86 0.98 -4.55
CA ALA A 108 13.76 0.41 -3.21
C ALA A 108 13.18 1.42 -2.21
N GLY A 109 12.17 1.01 -1.43
CA GLY A 109 11.46 1.89 -0.49
C GLY A 109 10.37 2.77 -1.13
N ALA A 110 10.19 2.69 -2.45
CA ALA A 110 9.11 3.40 -3.13
C ALA A 110 7.73 2.81 -2.76
N ARG A 111 6.72 3.67 -2.83
CA ARG A 111 5.31 3.34 -2.62
C ARG A 111 4.53 3.62 -3.89
N LEU A 112 4.21 2.57 -4.64
CA LEU A 112 3.52 2.60 -5.91
C LEU A 112 2.01 2.39 -5.70
N ALA A 113 1.22 3.39 -6.06
CA ALA A 113 -0.23 3.25 -6.16
C ALA A 113 -0.63 2.89 -7.59
N VAL A 114 -1.35 1.78 -7.76
CA VAL A 114 -1.93 1.39 -9.04
C VAL A 114 -3.39 1.83 -9.07
N ILE A 115 -3.72 2.75 -9.97
CA ILE A 115 -5.05 3.35 -10.10
C ILE A 115 -5.62 3.13 -11.50
N GLY A 116 -6.93 3.31 -11.64
CA GLY A 116 -7.62 3.15 -12.92
C GLY A 116 -9.05 2.63 -12.74
N PRO A 117 -9.87 2.68 -13.80
CA PRO A 117 -11.26 2.23 -13.74
C PRO A 117 -11.36 0.72 -13.47
N ASN A 118 -12.56 0.28 -13.10
CA ASN A 118 -12.82 -1.14 -12.88
C ASN A 118 -12.65 -1.90 -14.21
N GLY A 119 -11.96 -3.05 -14.13
CA GLY A 119 -11.62 -3.83 -15.32
C GLY A 119 -10.49 -3.25 -16.18
N ALA A 120 -9.71 -2.27 -15.69
CA ALA A 120 -8.49 -1.79 -16.37
C ALA A 120 -7.30 -2.77 -16.26
N GLY A 121 -7.40 -3.79 -15.40
CA GLY A 121 -6.34 -4.79 -15.22
C GLY A 121 -5.44 -4.58 -14.00
N LYS A 122 -5.87 -3.78 -13.00
CA LYS A 122 -5.11 -3.50 -11.77
C LYS A 122 -4.72 -4.77 -11.00
N THR A 123 -5.72 -5.59 -10.66
CA THR A 123 -5.54 -6.90 -10.02
C THR A 123 -4.69 -7.83 -10.89
N SER A 124 -4.88 -7.82 -12.21
CA SER A 124 -4.09 -8.63 -13.14
C SER A 124 -2.61 -8.23 -13.12
N LEU A 125 -2.29 -6.93 -13.11
CA LEU A 125 -0.93 -6.44 -13.00
C LEU A 125 -0.28 -6.89 -11.68
N VAL A 126 -1.01 -6.72 -10.57
CA VAL A 126 -0.53 -7.11 -9.25
C VAL A 126 -0.31 -8.62 -9.13
N LYS A 127 -1.21 -9.44 -9.70
CA LYS A 127 -1.04 -10.90 -9.79
C LYS A 127 0.16 -11.29 -10.64
N LEU A 128 0.44 -10.59 -11.75
CA LEU A 128 1.64 -10.83 -12.55
C LEU A 128 2.93 -10.46 -11.79
N LEU A 129 2.92 -9.35 -11.07
CA LEU A 129 4.05 -8.92 -10.23
C LEU A 129 4.33 -9.94 -9.13
N ALA A 130 3.29 -10.38 -8.39
CA ALA A 130 3.40 -11.43 -7.38
C ALA A 130 3.81 -12.78 -7.99
N GLY A 131 3.24 -13.13 -9.14
CA GLY A 131 3.50 -14.34 -9.91
C GLY A 131 4.94 -14.46 -10.42
N ALA A 132 5.56 -13.34 -10.78
CA ALA A 132 6.96 -13.28 -11.18
C ALA A 132 7.92 -13.60 -10.02
N PHE A 133 7.48 -13.45 -8.78
CA PHE A 133 8.22 -13.90 -7.60
C PHE A 133 7.87 -15.34 -7.25
N GLU A 134 6.58 -15.66 -7.19
CA GLU A 134 6.11 -17.01 -6.87
C GLU A 134 4.89 -17.38 -7.71
N ALA A 135 5.04 -18.33 -8.62
CA ALA A 135 4.05 -18.65 -9.66
C ALA A 135 2.64 -18.98 -9.11
N ARG A 136 2.54 -19.55 -7.91
CA ARG A 136 1.25 -19.87 -7.28
C ARG A 136 0.42 -18.63 -6.96
N LEU A 137 1.05 -17.48 -6.74
CA LEU A 137 0.36 -16.21 -6.43
C LEU A 137 -0.30 -15.59 -7.67
N ALA A 138 0.05 -16.05 -8.87
CA ALA A 138 -0.54 -15.59 -10.11
C ALA A 138 -1.90 -16.23 -10.42
N GLU A 139 -2.29 -17.28 -9.68
CA GLU A 139 -3.50 -18.09 -9.96
C GLU A 139 -3.57 -18.57 -11.43
N GLY A 140 -2.41 -18.96 -12.00
CA GLY A 140 -2.31 -19.40 -13.39
C GLY A 140 -2.26 -18.25 -14.42
N LEU A 141 -2.31 -17.00 -13.98
CA LEU A 141 -2.14 -15.84 -14.85
C LEU A 141 -0.68 -15.71 -15.32
N THR A 142 -0.49 -15.58 -16.63
CA THR A 142 0.83 -15.34 -17.24
C THR A 142 0.76 -14.12 -18.14
N ALA A 143 1.88 -13.41 -18.26
CA ALA A 143 2.01 -12.31 -19.22
C ALA A 143 2.08 -12.88 -20.64
N ASP A 144 1.55 -12.14 -21.61
CA ASP A 144 1.60 -12.59 -23.01
C ASP A 144 2.99 -12.30 -23.62
N TYR A 145 3.57 -11.16 -23.25
CA TYR A 145 4.95 -10.77 -23.58
C TYR A 145 5.54 -9.89 -22.46
N GLY A 146 6.86 -9.77 -22.47
CA GLY A 146 7.62 -8.93 -21.54
C GLY A 146 8.23 -9.73 -20.40
N ASN A 147 8.92 -9.01 -19.51
CA ASN A 147 9.64 -9.59 -18.39
C ASN A 147 9.43 -8.77 -17.12
N ILE A 148 9.35 -9.46 -15.98
CA ILE A 148 9.29 -8.85 -14.65
C ILE A 148 10.46 -9.43 -13.86
N LYS A 149 11.37 -8.57 -13.41
CA LYS A 149 12.57 -8.96 -12.68
C LYS A 149 12.59 -8.31 -11.30
N TRP A 150 12.46 -9.13 -10.28
CA TRP A 150 12.65 -8.73 -8.89
C TRP A 150 14.14 -8.65 -8.53
N ALA A 151 14.46 -7.79 -7.57
CA ALA A 151 15.77 -7.79 -6.93
C ALA A 151 16.04 -9.14 -6.24
N GLU A 152 17.29 -9.60 -6.24
CA GLU A 152 17.68 -10.92 -5.71
C GLU A 152 17.30 -11.14 -4.24
N LYS A 153 17.35 -10.08 -3.42
CA LYS A 153 16.98 -10.11 -2.01
C LYS A 153 15.50 -9.82 -1.75
N ALA A 154 14.66 -9.69 -2.78
CA ALA A 154 13.25 -9.40 -2.60
C ALA A 154 12.56 -10.53 -1.83
N GLN A 155 11.81 -10.16 -0.80
CA GLN A 155 10.94 -11.02 0.00
C GLN A 155 9.56 -10.38 -0.05
N ILE A 156 8.67 -10.98 -0.82
CA ILE A 156 7.39 -10.39 -1.16
C ILE A 156 6.29 -10.96 -0.25
N GLY A 157 5.58 -10.07 0.42
CA GLY A 157 4.30 -10.36 1.06
C GLY A 157 3.17 -9.95 0.13
N TYR A 158 2.22 -10.86 -0.11
CA TYR A 158 1.08 -10.62 -0.99
C TYR A 158 -0.22 -10.64 -0.20
N PHE A 159 -1.01 -9.56 -0.34
CA PHE A 159 -2.38 -9.45 0.14
C PHE A 159 -3.31 -9.46 -1.08
N ALA A 160 -3.97 -10.60 -1.30
CA ALA A 160 -4.88 -10.79 -2.42
C ALA A 160 -6.26 -10.17 -2.15
N GLN A 161 -6.90 -9.67 -3.20
CA GLN A 161 -8.27 -9.16 -3.12
C GLN A 161 -9.25 -10.28 -2.77
N ASP A 162 -9.17 -11.41 -3.47
CA ASP A 162 -9.88 -12.64 -3.12
C ASP A 162 -8.93 -13.56 -2.35
N HIS A 163 -9.28 -13.77 -1.08
CA HIS A 163 -8.54 -14.64 -0.17
C HIS A 163 -9.43 -15.72 0.41
N GLU A 164 -10.68 -15.89 -0.07
CA GLU A 164 -11.64 -16.82 0.50
C GLU A 164 -11.11 -18.26 0.50
N ALA A 165 -10.43 -18.66 -0.57
CA ALA A 165 -9.79 -19.98 -0.68
C ALA A 165 -8.68 -20.22 0.35
N GLU A 166 -7.98 -19.19 0.84
CA GLU A 166 -6.95 -19.34 1.89
C GLU A 166 -7.56 -19.67 3.26
N PHE A 167 -8.85 -19.39 3.45
CA PHE A 167 -9.60 -19.60 4.69
C PHE A 167 -10.60 -20.75 4.61
N ASP A 168 -10.70 -21.45 3.47
CA ASP A 168 -11.54 -22.66 3.34
C ASP A 168 -10.85 -23.88 3.97
N SER A 169 -10.69 -23.82 5.30
CA SER A 169 -10.01 -24.82 6.10
C SER A 169 -10.61 -24.93 7.50
N ASP A 170 -10.50 -26.13 8.07
CA ASP A 170 -10.88 -26.45 9.45
C ASP A 170 -9.81 -26.12 10.48
N MET A 171 -8.64 -25.64 10.06
CA MET A 171 -7.58 -25.22 10.94
C MET A 171 -8.05 -24.13 11.92
N THR A 172 -7.59 -24.21 13.15
CA THR A 172 -7.80 -23.14 14.12
C THR A 172 -7.00 -21.89 13.73
N LEU A 173 -7.38 -20.71 14.26
CA LEU A 173 -6.63 -19.47 14.00
C LEU A 173 -5.14 -19.60 14.35
N THR A 174 -4.83 -20.28 15.45
CA THR A 174 -3.45 -20.49 15.90
C THR A 174 -2.68 -21.37 14.92
N GLU A 175 -3.28 -22.48 14.47
CA GLU A 175 -2.65 -23.41 13.52
C GLU A 175 -2.46 -22.77 12.14
N TRP A 176 -3.42 -21.98 11.68
CA TRP A 176 -3.30 -21.23 10.43
C TRP A 176 -2.19 -20.19 10.51
N MET A 177 -2.16 -19.40 11.60
CA MET A 177 -1.16 -18.35 11.78
C MET A 177 0.26 -18.93 11.90
N ARG A 178 0.41 -20.10 12.53
CA ARG A 178 1.70 -20.79 12.70
C ARG A 178 2.39 -21.13 11.38
N GLN A 179 1.65 -21.32 10.29
CA GLN A 179 2.22 -21.62 8.97
C GLN A 179 3.05 -20.47 8.38
N TRP A 180 2.84 -19.25 8.87
CA TRP A 180 3.47 -18.04 8.36
C TRP A 180 4.60 -17.52 9.27
N GLY A 181 4.84 -18.20 10.41
CA GLY A 181 5.94 -17.88 11.32
C GLY A 181 7.31 -18.18 10.72
N GLN A 182 8.33 -17.49 11.23
CA GLN A 182 9.73 -17.74 10.88
C GLN A 182 10.32 -18.89 11.69
N GLU A 183 11.45 -19.42 11.23
CA GLU A 183 12.21 -20.41 11.99
C GLU A 183 12.66 -19.82 13.33
N GLY A 184 12.17 -20.41 14.44
CA GLY A 184 12.42 -19.93 15.80
C GLY A 184 11.24 -19.20 16.46
N ASP A 185 10.17 -18.90 15.72
CA ASP A 185 8.95 -18.34 16.32
C ASP A 185 8.24 -19.41 17.16
N ASP A 186 8.03 -19.10 18.43
CA ASP A 186 7.32 -19.96 19.38
C ASP A 186 5.81 -19.65 19.40
N GLU A 187 5.05 -20.44 20.17
CA GLU A 187 3.61 -20.25 20.31
C GLU A 187 3.24 -18.91 20.97
N GLN A 188 4.14 -18.34 21.78
CA GLN A 188 3.92 -17.05 22.43
C GLN A 188 3.97 -15.91 21.41
N VAL A 189 4.85 -15.97 20.42
CA VAL A 189 4.88 -15.02 19.29
C VAL A 189 3.57 -15.10 18.51
N ILE A 190 3.11 -16.31 18.16
CA ILE A 190 1.87 -16.50 17.40
C ILE A 190 0.65 -15.95 18.16
N ARG A 191 0.50 -16.31 19.45
CA ARG A 191 -0.58 -15.80 20.31
C ARG A 191 -0.47 -14.28 20.51
N GLY A 192 0.75 -13.74 20.62
CA GLY A 192 1.00 -12.31 20.71
C GLY A 192 0.55 -11.56 19.45
N THR A 193 0.83 -12.10 18.27
CA THR A 193 0.37 -11.54 16.99
C THR A 193 -1.15 -11.58 16.88
N LEU A 194 -1.79 -12.71 17.20
CA LEU A 194 -3.25 -12.82 17.23
C LEU A 194 -3.89 -11.82 18.21
N GLY A 195 -3.32 -11.65 19.40
CA GLY A 195 -3.79 -10.68 20.38
C GLY A 195 -3.68 -9.22 19.91
N ARG A 196 -2.63 -8.87 19.17
CA ARG A 196 -2.49 -7.54 18.53
C ARG A 196 -3.59 -7.27 17.49
N LEU A 197 -4.10 -8.32 16.87
CA LEU A 197 -5.16 -8.29 15.85
C LEU A 197 -6.56 -8.47 16.44
N LEU A 198 -6.68 -8.36 17.76
CA LEU A 198 -7.92 -8.47 18.54
C LEU A 198 -8.54 -9.88 18.57
N PHE A 199 -7.77 -10.92 18.25
CA PHE A 199 -8.18 -12.31 18.47
C PHE A 199 -7.72 -12.76 19.85
N GLY A 200 -8.66 -12.90 20.79
CA GLY A 200 -8.38 -13.21 22.18
C GLY A 200 -9.16 -14.40 22.74
N GLY A 201 -8.70 -14.93 23.87
CA GLY A 201 -9.41 -15.96 24.64
C GLY A 201 -9.71 -17.21 23.80
N ASP A 202 -10.97 -17.63 23.79
CA ASP A 202 -11.41 -18.85 23.10
C ASP A 202 -11.46 -18.70 21.57
N GLU A 203 -11.39 -17.49 21.04
CA GLU A 203 -11.46 -17.25 19.60
C GLU A 203 -10.33 -17.89 18.82
N VAL A 204 -9.15 -18.03 19.45
CA VAL A 204 -7.96 -18.61 18.84
C VAL A 204 -8.13 -20.10 18.48
N THR A 205 -9.15 -20.75 19.03
CA THR A 205 -9.52 -22.15 18.74
C THR A 205 -10.63 -22.28 17.70
N LYS A 206 -11.21 -21.15 17.25
CA LYS A 206 -12.23 -21.16 16.19
C LYS A 206 -11.60 -21.57 14.85
N PRO A 207 -12.31 -22.33 14.02
CA PRO A 207 -11.88 -22.61 12.65
C PRO A 207 -11.77 -21.33 11.82
N VAL A 208 -10.81 -21.27 10.90
CA VAL A 208 -10.57 -20.08 10.08
C VAL A 208 -11.68 -19.80 9.06
N ARG A 209 -12.43 -20.84 8.64
CA ARG A 209 -13.57 -20.70 7.72
C ARG A 209 -14.75 -19.89 8.26
N VAL A 210 -14.90 -19.76 9.58
CA VAL A 210 -16.05 -19.06 10.19
C VAL A 210 -15.82 -17.56 10.35
N LEU A 211 -14.64 -17.06 10.01
CA LEU A 211 -14.29 -15.65 10.11
C LEU A 211 -15.11 -14.79 9.15
N SER A 212 -15.46 -13.59 9.59
CA SER A 212 -15.99 -12.53 8.71
C SER A 212 -14.90 -11.98 7.79
N GLY A 213 -15.28 -11.31 6.70
CA GLY A 213 -14.32 -10.72 5.75
C GLY A 213 -13.32 -9.75 6.39
N GLY A 214 -13.76 -8.92 7.33
CA GLY A 214 -12.87 -8.02 8.07
C GLY A 214 -11.90 -8.75 9.00
N GLU A 215 -12.34 -9.86 9.63
CA GLU A 215 -11.46 -10.70 10.44
C GLU A 215 -10.43 -11.46 9.59
N LYS A 216 -10.83 -11.94 8.41
CA LYS A 216 -9.90 -12.53 7.44
C LYS A 216 -8.84 -11.52 7.00
N GLY A 217 -9.23 -10.27 6.74
CA GLY A 217 -8.31 -9.16 6.49
C GLY A 217 -7.28 -8.98 7.61
N ARG A 218 -7.72 -8.97 8.88
CA ARG A 218 -6.80 -8.92 10.04
C ARG A 218 -5.88 -10.13 10.11
N MET A 219 -6.36 -11.34 9.78
CA MET A 219 -5.52 -12.53 9.73
C MET A 219 -4.44 -12.43 8.64
N LEU A 220 -4.76 -11.85 7.48
CA LEU A 220 -3.79 -11.56 6.43
C LEU A 220 -2.75 -10.52 6.87
N ASP A 221 -3.16 -9.47 7.60
CA ASP A 221 -2.20 -8.55 8.22
C ASP A 221 -1.25 -9.31 9.15
N GLY A 222 -1.76 -10.25 9.94
CA GLY A 222 -0.97 -11.14 10.79
C GLY A 222 0.05 -12.00 10.03
N LYS A 223 -0.38 -12.59 8.91
CA LYS A 223 0.52 -13.30 7.98
C LYS A 223 1.67 -12.40 7.53
N LEU A 224 1.38 -11.17 7.11
CA LEU A 224 2.42 -10.21 6.70
C LEU A 224 3.33 -9.77 7.87
N LEU A 225 2.79 -9.62 9.08
CA LEU A 225 3.56 -9.30 10.28
C LEU A 225 4.60 -10.38 10.62
N LEU A 226 4.25 -11.66 10.43
CA LEU A 226 5.16 -12.79 10.69
C LEU A 226 6.15 -13.00 9.54
N GLN A 227 5.74 -12.78 8.29
CA GLN A 227 6.62 -12.93 7.14
C GLN A 227 7.72 -11.85 7.07
N LYS A 228 7.49 -10.69 7.69
CA LYS A 228 8.41 -9.53 7.68
C LYS A 228 8.97 -9.20 6.29
N PRO A 229 8.10 -9.12 5.26
CA PRO A 229 8.54 -8.91 3.88
C PRO A 229 9.22 -7.54 3.73
N ASN A 230 10.12 -7.42 2.74
CA ASN A 230 10.74 -6.13 2.37
C ASN A 230 10.04 -5.48 1.16
N VAL A 231 9.17 -6.22 0.48
CA VAL A 231 8.22 -5.72 -0.53
C VAL A 231 6.82 -6.19 -0.14
N MET A 232 5.87 -5.28 -0.05
CA MET A 232 4.46 -5.64 0.13
C MET A 232 3.67 -5.30 -1.12
N ILE A 233 2.88 -6.25 -1.59
CA ILE A 233 1.94 -6.07 -2.69
C ILE A 233 0.53 -6.27 -2.13
N MET A 234 -0.33 -5.24 -2.21
CA MET A 234 -1.65 -5.26 -1.59
C MET A 234 -2.75 -4.87 -2.60
N ASP A 235 -3.67 -5.78 -2.88
CA ASP A 235 -4.79 -5.52 -3.78
C ASP A 235 -6.07 -5.21 -3.01
N GLU A 236 -6.51 -3.96 -3.07
CA GLU A 236 -7.66 -3.41 -2.32
C GLU A 236 -7.68 -3.75 -0.82
N PRO A 237 -6.58 -3.48 -0.07
CA PRO A 237 -6.46 -3.94 1.31
C PRO A 237 -7.48 -3.30 2.27
N THR A 238 -8.06 -2.15 1.91
CA THR A 238 -9.05 -1.45 2.73
C THR A 238 -10.47 -2.00 2.56
N ASN A 239 -10.69 -2.92 1.63
CA ASN A 239 -12.01 -3.47 1.38
C ASN A 239 -12.47 -4.36 2.55
N HIS A 240 -13.76 -4.34 2.87
CA HIS A 240 -14.37 -5.09 3.98
C HIS A 240 -13.80 -4.79 5.40
N MET A 241 -12.92 -3.80 5.55
CA MET A 241 -12.43 -3.35 6.85
C MET A 241 -13.34 -2.30 7.49
N ASP A 242 -13.37 -2.26 8.82
CA ASP A 242 -13.93 -1.13 9.55
C ASP A 242 -12.98 0.08 9.50
N MET A 243 -13.52 1.26 9.80
CA MET A 243 -12.78 2.52 9.72
C MET A 243 -11.55 2.50 10.63
N GLU A 244 -11.68 1.91 11.82
CA GLU A 244 -10.64 1.79 12.82
C GLU A 244 -9.48 0.88 12.37
N SER A 245 -9.75 -0.20 11.63
CA SER A 245 -8.70 -1.04 11.06
C SER A 245 -8.05 -0.39 9.84
N ILE A 246 -8.81 0.35 9.02
CA ILE A 246 -8.25 1.14 7.90
C ILE A 246 -7.25 2.18 8.43
N GLU A 247 -7.61 2.91 9.50
CA GLU A 247 -6.71 3.87 10.14
C GLU A 247 -5.46 3.20 10.71
N ALA A 248 -5.61 2.07 11.39
CA ALA A 248 -4.47 1.30 11.92
C ALA A 248 -3.53 0.81 10.81
N LEU A 249 -4.08 0.28 9.73
CA LEU A 249 -3.34 -0.17 8.57
C LEU A 249 -2.59 1.00 7.91
N ASN A 250 -3.26 2.14 7.71
CA ASN A 250 -2.65 3.32 7.10
C ASN A 250 -1.45 3.81 7.94
N MET A 251 -1.62 3.92 9.27
CA MET A 251 -0.54 4.28 10.19
C MET A 251 0.61 3.28 10.19
N ALA A 252 0.32 1.98 9.99
CA ALA A 252 1.33 0.94 9.89
C ALA A 252 2.12 1.03 8.58
N LEU A 253 1.44 1.25 7.46
CA LEU A 253 2.03 1.38 6.13
C LEU A 253 2.84 2.67 5.96
N GLU A 254 2.42 3.77 6.59
CA GLU A 254 3.18 5.01 6.60
C GLU A 254 4.56 4.83 7.26
N LYS A 255 4.64 3.99 8.29
CA LYS A 255 5.88 3.67 9.03
C LYS A 255 6.68 2.52 8.43
N TYR A 256 6.10 1.80 7.48
CA TYR A 256 6.78 0.71 6.79
C TYR A 256 7.91 1.25 5.90
N LYS A 257 9.09 0.65 6.06
CA LYS A 257 10.35 1.08 5.42
C LYS A 257 10.69 0.34 4.13
N GLY A 258 9.94 -0.73 3.81
CA GLY A 258 10.12 -1.49 2.58
C GLY A 258 9.43 -0.84 1.38
N THR A 259 9.46 -1.54 0.25
CA THR A 259 8.72 -1.13 -0.95
C THR A 259 7.25 -1.55 -0.82
N LEU A 260 6.33 -0.66 -1.16
CA LEU A 260 4.89 -0.94 -1.14
C LEU A 260 4.31 -0.79 -2.54
N ILE A 261 3.58 -1.78 -3.01
CA ILE A 261 2.78 -1.71 -4.24
C ILE A 261 1.34 -1.97 -3.82
N PHE A 262 0.43 -1.04 -4.11
CA PHE A 262 -0.94 -1.21 -3.68
C PHE A 262 -1.95 -0.74 -4.71
N VAL A 263 -3.09 -1.44 -4.76
CA VAL A 263 -4.27 -1.05 -5.52
C VAL A 263 -5.28 -0.49 -4.54
N SER A 264 -5.79 0.70 -4.79
CA SER A 264 -6.90 1.23 -4.00
C SER A 264 -7.75 2.19 -4.80
N HIS A 265 -9.04 2.19 -4.50
CA HIS A 265 -10.01 3.19 -4.95
C HIS A 265 -10.20 4.34 -3.96
N ASP A 266 -9.66 4.20 -2.74
CA ASP A 266 -9.72 5.23 -1.71
C ASP A 266 -8.66 6.31 -1.96
N ARG A 267 -9.12 7.51 -2.34
CA ARG A 267 -8.26 8.66 -2.61
C ARG A 267 -7.45 9.09 -1.38
N HIS A 268 -8.00 8.95 -0.17
CA HIS A 268 -7.29 9.34 1.05
C HIS A 268 -6.14 8.38 1.36
N PHE A 269 -6.37 7.08 1.15
CA PHE A 269 -5.34 6.06 1.27
C PHE A 269 -4.23 6.25 0.25
N VAL A 270 -4.60 6.47 -1.02
CA VAL A 270 -3.63 6.77 -2.09
C VAL A 270 -2.85 8.05 -1.81
N SER A 271 -3.52 9.15 -1.43
CA SER A 271 -2.84 10.43 -1.19
C SER A 271 -1.89 10.40 -0.01
N SER A 272 -2.18 9.60 1.02
CA SER A 272 -1.34 9.53 2.22
C SER A 272 -0.08 8.68 2.04
N LEU A 273 -0.13 7.66 1.17
CA LEU A 273 0.96 6.69 1.04
C LEU A 273 1.74 6.80 -0.28
N ALA A 274 1.11 7.21 -1.38
CA ALA A 274 1.71 7.10 -2.71
C ALA A 274 2.89 8.07 -2.92
N THR A 275 3.99 7.53 -3.44
CA THR A 275 5.16 8.28 -3.93
C THR A 275 5.31 8.17 -5.45
N HIS A 276 4.68 7.15 -6.02
CA HIS A 276 4.62 6.86 -7.44
C HIS A 276 3.19 6.46 -7.77
N VAL A 277 2.73 6.85 -8.94
CA VAL A 277 1.38 6.53 -9.42
C VAL A 277 1.50 5.85 -10.77
N LEU A 278 0.86 4.69 -10.89
CA LEU A 278 0.65 3.99 -12.16
C LEU A 278 -0.84 4.00 -12.47
N GLU A 279 -1.24 4.80 -13.45
CA GLU A 279 -2.62 4.82 -13.94
C GLU A 279 -2.77 3.91 -15.15
N LEU A 280 -3.75 3.01 -15.09
CA LEU A 280 -4.21 2.23 -16.23
C LEU A 280 -5.46 2.90 -16.83
N ASP A 281 -5.44 3.19 -18.13
CA ASP A 281 -6.52 3.92 -18.80
C ASP A 281 -7.76 3.05 -19.12
N GLY A 282 -7.62 1.73 -18.99
CA GLY A 282 -8.64 0.73 -19.31
C GLY A 282 -8.84 0.43 -20.79
N LYS A 283 -8.01 1.03 -21.66
CA LYS A 283 -7.97 0.86 -23.12
C LYS A 283 -6.64 0.28 -23.62
N GLY A 284 -5.76 -0.14 -22.71
CA GLY A 284 -4.47 -0.74 -23.03
C GLY A 284 -3.27 0.18 -22.83
N GLY A 285 -3.49 1.45 -22.49
CA GLY A 285 -2.46 2.42 -22.15
C GLY A 285 -2.19 2.47 -20.65
N TYR A 286 -1.02 3.00 -20.31
CA TYR A 286 -0.64 3.28 -18.93
C TYR A 286 0.14 4.60 -18.86
N ASP A 287 -0.01 5.31 -17.75
CA ASP A 287 0.81 6.45 -17.38
C ASP A 287 1.55 6.12 -16.07
N TYR A 288 2.86 6.32 -16.05
CA TYR A 288 3.70 6.12 -14.86
C TYR A 288 4.32 7.46 -14.46
N ASP A 289 3.98 7.94 -13.27
CA ASP A 289 4.47 9.21 -12.73
C ASP A 289 5.25 9.01 -11.42
N THR A 290 6.34 9.75 -11.31
CA THR A 290 7.18 9.87 -10.12
C THR A 290 6.73 11.12 -9.37
N GLY A 291 5.85 10.96 -8.37
CA GLY A 291 5.25 12.06 -7.65
C GLY A 291 4.17 11.58 -6.70
N ASN A 292 3.83 12.42 -5.72
CA ASN A 292 2.68 12.12 -4.87
C ASN A 292 1.38 12.23 -5.68
N TYR A 293 0.29 11.69 -5.14
CA TYR A 293 -1.00 11.70 -5.84
C TYR A 293 -1.56 13.10 -6.12
N GLU A 294 -1.24 14.10 -5.28
CA GLU A 294 -1.69 15.48 -5.48
C GLU A 294 -0.97 16.15 -6.66
N ASP A 295 0.33 15.92 -6.79
CA ASP A 295 1.16 16.38 -7.91
C ASP A 295 0.63 15.79 -9.22
N TYR A 296 0.32 14.49 -9.21
CA TYR A 296 -0.29 13.78 -10.33
C TYR A 296 -1.63 14.39 -10.76
N LEU A 297 -2.54 14.63 -9.80
CA LEU A 297 -3.82 15.29 -10.06
C LEU A 297 -3.65 16.73 -10.58
N GLY A 298 -2.63 17.45 -10.11
CA GLY A 298 -2.27 18.78 -10.57
C GLY A 298 -1.90 18.79 -12.06
N GLN A 299 -1.14 17.79 -12.50
CA GLN A 299 -0.75 17.62 -13.91
C GLN A 299 -1.92 17.22 -14.83
N GLN A 300 -2.96 16.58 -14.29
CA GLN A 300 -4.15 16.20 -15.07
C GLN A 300 -5.16 17.35 -15.31
N ARG A 301 -5.01 18.51 -14.66
CA ARG A 301 -5.98 19.62 -14.84
C ARG A 301 -5.85 20.21 -16.25
N PRO A 302 -6.97 20.35 -17.00
CA PRO A 302 -6.95 20.91 -18.35
C PRO A 302 -6.53 22.39 -18.27
N GLY A 303 -5.30 22.68 -18.70
CA GLY A 303 -4.69 24.01 -18.66
C GLY A 303 -3.18 24.00 -18.38
N VAL A 304 -2.64 22.90 -17.84
CA VAL A 304 -1.20 22.68 -17.73
C VAL A 304 -0.76 21.90 -18.97
N SER A 305 0.06 22.52 -19.84
CA SER A 305 0.56 21.86 -21.05
C SER A 305 1.37 20.63 -20.66
N ARG A 306 0.94 19.44 -21.11
CA ARG A 306 1.79 18.24 -21.14
C ARG A 306 3.03 18.60 -21.96
N ASN A 307 4.16 18.80 -21.29
CA ASN A 307 5.42 18.73 -21.98
C ASN A 307 5.56 17.26 -22.35
N SER A 308 5.23 16.91 -23.59
CA SER A 308 5.54 15.63 -24.20
C SER A 308 7.05 15.54 -24.37
N GLY A 309 7.75 15.47 -23.23
CA GLY A 309 9.08 14.94 -23.16
C GLY A 309 8.96 13.47 -23.52
N SER A 310 9.39 13.14 -24.72
CA SER A 310 10.03 11.86 -24.97
C SER A 310 11.10 11.69 -23.88
N GLY A 311 10.70 11.07 -22.77
CA GLY A 311 11.61 10.60 -21.74
C GLY A 311 12.41 9.48 -22.37
N SER A 312 13.42 9.86 -23.15
CA SER A 312 14.48 8.94 -23.54
C SER A 312 15.07 8.41 -22.25
N CYS A 313 14.69 7.19 -21.86
CA CYS A 313 15.48 6.39 -20.94
C CYS A 313 16.90 6.41 -21.48
N LEU A 314 17.77 7.12 -20.77
CA LEU A 314 19.17 7.31 -21.11
C LEU A 314 19.90 6.00 -20.80
N TRP A 315 19.61 4.95 -21.58
CA TRP A 315 20.49 3.81 -21.69
C TRP A 315 21.81 4.34 -22.27
N HIS A 316 22.87 4.30 -21.46
CA HIS A 316 24.23 4.58 -21.90
C HIS A 316 24.56 3.66 -23.09
N ARG A 317 24.34 4.17 -24.31
CA ARG A 317 25.01 3.63 -25.50
C ARG A 317 26.49 3.86 -25.28
N GLY A 318 27.22 2.76 -25.09
CA GLY A 318 28.67 2.75 -25.11
C GLY A 318 29.16 3.52 -26.34
N ARG A 319 29.94 4.57 -26.10
CA ARG A 319 30.61 5.32 -27.16
C ARG A 319 31.53 4.35 -27.91
N PRO A 320 31.49 4.31 -29.26
CA PRO A 320 32.58 3.68 -29.97
C PRO A 320 33.85 4.50 -29.72
N ALA A 321 34.94 3.81 -29.39
CA ALA A 321 36.24 4.41 -29.16
C ALA A 321 36.63 5.31 -30.34
N ARG A 322 37.00 6.56 -30.04
CA ARG A 322 37.66 7.45 -31.00
C ARG A 322 39.01 6.81 -31.36
N ALA A 323 39.11 6.25 -32.56
CA ALA A 323 40.38 5.89 -33.15
C ALA A 323 41.18 7.18 -33.44
N SER A 324 42.22 7.43 -32.64
CA SER A 324 43.23 8.44 -32.92
C SER A 324 44.07 7.98 -34.12
N ALA A 325 44.03 8.75 -35.20
CA ALA A 325 44.93 8.58 -36.32
C ALA A 325 46.37 8.91 -35.91
N LEU A 326 47.18 7.89 -35.67
CA LEU A 326 48.63 7.96 -35.72
C LEU A 326 49.08 7.27 -37.00
N ARG A 327 49.55 8.08 -37.95
CA ARG A 327 50.30 7.63 -39.12
C ARG A 327 51.67 7.12 -38.64
N THR A 328 51.99 5.86 -38.92
CA THR A 328 53.30 5.43 -39.45
C THR A 328 53.28 3.92 -39.75
N GLY A 329 53.64 3.56 -40.98
CA GLY A 329 54.45 2.36 -41.26
C GLY A 329 53.76 1.02 -41.56
N ALA A 330 53.59 0.75 -42.86
CA ALA A 330 53.82 -0.53 -43.56
C ALA A 330 53.12 -1.84 -43.11
N GLY A 331 52.39 -2.45 -44.05
CA GLY A 331 52.28 -3.92 -44.19
C GLY A 331 50.87 -4.50 -44.24
N ALA A 332 50.38 -4.78 -45.46
CA ALA A 332 49.75 -6.04 -45.94
C ALA A 332 48.78 -6.80 -44.98
N LEU A 333 47.57 -7.31 -45.32
CA LEU A 333 46.97 -7.85 -46.55
C LEU A 333 45.50 -8.27 -46.24
N TYR A 334 44.64 -8.30 -47.29
CA TYR A 334 43.37 -9.05 -47.48
C TYR A 334 42.08 -8.69 -46.68
N CYS A 335 41.05 -8.14 -47.36
CA CYS A 335 39.79 -8.78 -47.88
C CYS A 335 38.74 -9.08 -46.78
N SER A 336 37.46 -8.71 -46.85
CA SER A 336 36.54 -8.64 -48.00
C SER A 336 35.21 -7.92 -47.65
N ALA A 337 34.72 -7.13 -48.63
CA ALA A 337 33.34 -6.83 -49.04
C ALA A 337 32.27 -6.27 -48.07
N THR A 338 32.29 -4.93 -48.01
CA THR A 338 31.23 -3.92 -48.11
C THR A 338 29.86 -4.29 -48.72
N LEU A 339 28.82 -3.80 -48.02
CA LEU A 339 27.52 -3.23 -48.41
C LEU A 339 27.08 -3.22 -49.89
N CYS A 340 25.78 -3.48 -50.09
CA CYS A 340 24.94 -2.80 -51.09
C CYS A 340 23.54 -2.63 -50.46
N CYS A 341 23.15 -1.44 -49.98
CA CYS A 341 22.55 -0.31 -50.69
C CYS A 341 21.07 -0.51 -51.08
N ALA A 342 20.29 0.50 -50.74
CA ALA A 342 18.84 0.56 -50.75
C ALA A 342 18.25 1.05 -52.09
N ALA A 343 16.92 0.89 -52.20
CA ALA A 343 15.94 1.68 -52.97
C ALA A 343 15.77 1.42 -54.48
N MET A 344 14.54 1.04 -54.86
CA MET A 344 13.74 1.50 -56.02
C MET A 344 12.37 0.80 -55.95
N MET A 345 11.27 1.50 -55.64
CA MET A 345 10.36 2.21 -56.55
C MET A 345 9.63 1.32 -57.59
N THR A 346 8.32 1.18 -57.32
CA THR A 346 7.15 1.25 -58.23
C THR A 346 7.03 0.32 -59.45
N ALA A 347 5.86 -0.34 -59.50
CA ALA A 347 4.89 -0.36 -60.62
C ALA A 347 4.40 -1.76 -61.05
N ASP A 348 3.10 -1.75 -61.37
CA ASP A 348 2.33 -2.61 -62.27
C ASP A 348 1.56 -3.83 -61.73
N ASP A 349 0.26 -3.53 -61.56
CA ASP A 349 -0.91 -4.32 -61.93
C ASP A 349 -0.70 -5.32 -63.08
N ALA A 350 -1.23 -6.54 -62.91
CA ALA A 350 -2.42 -7.00 -63.66
C ALA A 350 -2.71 -8.50 -63.39
N PRO A 351 -4.00 -8.91 -63.46
CA PRO A 351 -4.47 -10.27 -63.14
C PRO A 351 -4.55 -11.17 -64.39
N VAL A 352 -4.90 -12.46 -64.21
CA VAL A 352 -5.91 -13.21 -65.01
C VAL A 352 -5.98 -14.69 -64.55
N LEU A 353 -7.21 -15.07 -64.17
CA LEU A 353 -7.95 -16.33 -64.30
C LEU A 353 -7.22 -17.62 -64.71
N THR A 354 -7.49 -18.67 -63.94
CA THR A 354 -8.13 -19.92 -64.44
C THR A 354 -9.09 -20.45 -63.40
#